data_AF-A0A838WS74-F1
#
_entry.id   AF-A0A838WS74-F1
#
_cell.length_a   1.000
_cell.length_b   1.000
_cell.length_c   1.000
_cell.angle_alpha   90.00
_cell.angle_beta   90.00
_cell.angle_gamma   90.00
#
_symmetry.space_group_name_H-M   'P 1'
#
loop_
_entity.id
_entity.type
_entity.pdbx_description
1 polymer ?
#
loop_
_entity_poly.entity_id
_entity_poly.type
_entity_poly.pdbx_seq_one_letter_code
_entity_poly.pdbx_strand_id
1 'polypeptide(L)'
;MHRLEVLPVDPRDPLAILNDLEEALAGHRSLLPVPTDDPARANLLRNTQGVGEPIDADVALVVSTSGSTGRPKGAQLTSANLVSSADATHQFLGGEGQWLLAMPASYIAGLQVLVRSLVAGVEPEFVDLSQGFRVAEFAARARALAATGERCYTSLTPMQLAKALSTLEGIEALRLFRAVLVGGAATNPTLLRSARDLRVNVVTTYGSSETAGGCVYDGRPLPGAKVRIAGGRILLGGPTIARGYRNLPGHEAFAEPGWFATSDAGSLVDGLLAVSGRLDNVIDSGGLKLHPEVLENFMLRIPGVTAACVVGVADERLGQRICAAYTGSAELASLMDAFEELPRWQVPKEVKVVPALPLLGPGKVDRAAVTELF
;
A
#
# COMPACT_ATOMS: atom_id res chain seq x y z
N MET A 1 -16.69 -3.88 -26.78
CA MET A 1 -17.09 -3.01 -25.65
C MET A 1 -17.79 -3.89 -24.64
N HIS A 2 -17.39 -3.84 -23.36
CA HIS A 2 -18.04 -4.59 -22.28
C HIS A 2 -18.97 -3.67 -21.48
N ARG A 3 -19.67 -4.26 -20.51
CA ARG A 3 -20.30 -3.50 -19.42
C ARG A 3 -19.53 -3.79 -18.15
N LEU A 4 -19.34 -2.77 -17.30
CA LEU A 4 -18.64 -2.97 -16.03
C LEU A 4 -19.50 -3.80 -15.07
N GLU A 5 -19.02 -4.97 -14.66
CA GLU A 5 -19.70 -5.86 -13.74
C GLU A 5 -19.11 -5.76 -12.33
N VAL A 6 -19.88 -6.17 -11.32
CA VAL A 6 -19.37 -6.27 -9.95
C VAL A 6 -18.71 -7.62 -9.76
N LEU A 7 -17.56 -7.63 -9.09
CA LEU A 7 -16.91 -8.82 -8.57
C LEU A 7 -16.97 -8.81 -7.04
N PRO A 8 -17.93 -9.50 -6.42
CA PRO A 8 -18.01 -9.60 -4.97
C PRO A 8 -16.84 -10.41 -4.43
N VAL A 9 -16.10 -9.88 -3.46
CA VAL A 9 -14.95 -10.55 -2.85
C VAL A 9 -15.27 -10.85 -1.39
N ASP A 10 -15.42 -12.14 -1.07
CA ASP A 10 -15.64 -12.62 0.29
C ASP A 10 -14.30 -12.79 1.02
N PRO A 11 -14.07 -12.12 2.17
CA PRO A 11 -12.84 -12.31 2.94
C PRO A 11 -12.69 -13.72 3.54
N ARG A 12 -13.76 -14.54 3.57
CA ARG A 12 -13.75 -15.93 4.05
C ARG A 12 -13.40 -16.94 2.95
N ASP A 13 -13.60 -16.56 1.69
CA ASP A 13 -13.30 -17.38 0.52
C ASP A 13 -12.93 -16.48 -0.68
N PRO A 14 -11.73 -15.89 -0.65
CA PRO A 14 -11.27 -15.03 -1.73
C PRO A 14 -10.87 -15.79 -3.00
N LEU A 15 -10.83 -17.14 -2.98
CA LEU A 15 -10.49 -17.93 -4.16
C LEU A 15 -11.70 -18.18 -5.07
N ALA A 16 -12.91 -18.00 -4.56
CA ALA A 16 -14.15 -18.12 -5.33
C ALA A 16 -14.19 -17.22 -6.59
N ILE A 17 -13.39 -16.15 -6.64
CA ILE A 17 -13.31 -15.22 -7.77
C ILE A 17 -12.26 -15.60 -8.83
N LEU A 18 -11.51 -16.69 -8.67
CA LEU A 18 -10.41 -17.04 -9.58
C LEU A 18 -10.88 -17.21 -11.04
N ASN A 19 -12.01 -17.88 -11.27
CA ASN A 19 -12.56 -18.07 -12.61
C ASN A 19 -12.97 -16.72 -13.24
N ASP A 20 -13.61 -15.83 -12.46
CA ASP A 20 -13.97 -14.49 -12.95
C ASP A 20 -12.73 -13.67 -13.31
N LEU A 21 -11.66 -13.78 -12.51
CA LEU A 21 -10.39 -13.12 -12.78
C LEU A 21 -9.72 -13.68 -14.04
N GLU A 22 -9.75 -14.99 -14.26
CA GLU A 22 -9.23 -15.62 -15.47
C GLU A 22 -9.99 -15.12 -16.72
N GLU A 23 -11.33 -15.07 -16.68
CA GLU A 23 -12.15 -14.52 -17.76
C GLU A 23 -11.83 -13.04 -18.04
N ALA A 24 -11.61 -12.24 -16.99
CA ALA A 24 -11.22 -10.84 -17.15
C ALA A 24 -9.81 -10.71 -17.77
N LEU A 25 -8.85 -11.53 -17.34
CA LEU A 25 -7.49 -11.54 -17.89
C LEU A 25 -7.48 -12.01 -19.35
N ALA A 26 -8.34 -12.97 -19.72
CA ALA A 26 -8.57 -13.39 -21.10
C ALA A 26 -9.29 -12.33 -21.97
N GLY A 27 -9.73 -11.22 -21.37
CA GLY A 27 -10.39 -10.12 -22.08
C GLY A 27 -11.84 -10.41 -22.41
N HIS A 28 -12.51 -11.29 -21.64
CA HIS A 28 -13.93 -11.59 -21.82
C HIS A 28 -14.83 -10.70 -20.96
N ARG A 29 -14.30 -10.14 -19.87
CA ARG A 29 -15.07 -9.38 -18.87
C ARG A 29 -14.31 -8.19 -18.33
N SER A 30 -15.07 -7.24 -17.78
CA SER A 30 -14.53 -6.05 -17.12
C SER A 30 -15.16 -5.93 -15.74
N LEU A 31 -14.35 -6.07 -14.69
CA LEU A 31 -14.83 -6.30 -13.33
C LEU A 31 -14.44 -5.18 -12.36
N LEU A 32 -15.33 -4.90 -11.41
CA LEU A 32 -15.13 -4.01 -10.27
C LEU A 32 -15.12 -4.85 -8.98
N PRO A 33 -13.94 -5.16 -8.42
CA PRO A 33 -13.82 -5.82 -7.13
C PRO A 33 -14.47 -4.98 -6.02
N VAL A 34 -15.36 -5.58 -5.24
CA VAL A 34 -16.00 -4.95 -4.07
C VAL A 34 -16.02 -5.90 -2.87
N PRO A 35 -15.78 -5.40 -1.65
CA PRO A 35 -15.91 -6.23 -0.44
C PRO A 35 -17.37 -6.66 -0.21
N THR A 36 -17.59 -7.89 0.25
CA THR A 36 -18.93 -8.34 0.69
C THR A 36 -19.22 -8.03 2.16
N ASP A 37 -18.17 -7.81 2.96
CA ASP A 37 -18.21 -7.50 4.39
C ASP A 37 -18.39 -6.01 4.70
N ASP A 38 -18.30 -5.13 3.69
CA ASP A 38 -18.56 -3.70 3.81
C ASP A 38 -19.58 -3.23 2.74
N PRO A 39 -20.89 -3.35 3.02
CA PRO A 39 -21.94 -2.93 2.10
C PRO A 39 -21.92 -1.43 1.77
N ALA A 40 -21.48 -0.59 2.70
CA ALA A 40 -21.40 0.85 2.49
C ALA A 40 -20.33 1.19 1.45
N ARG A 41 -19.13 0.59 1.59
CA ARG A 41 -18.07 0.70 0.59
C ARG A 41 -18.48 0.08 -0.74
N ALA A 42 -19.09 -1.10 -0.73
CA ALA A 42 -19.55 -1.75 -1.96
C ALA A 42 -20.54 -0.87 -2.74
N ASN A 43 -21.52 -0.28 -2.06
CA ASN A 43 -22.49 0.63 -2.67
C ASN A 43 -21.83 1.92 -3.18
N LEU A 44 -20.91 2.50 -2.40
CA LEU A 44 -20.13 3.66 -2.85
C LEU A 44 -19.36 3.36 -4.14
N LEU A 45 -18.70 2.20 -4.23
CA LEU A 45 -17.96 1.81 -5.42
C LEU A 45 -18.89 1.56 -6.61
N ARG A 46 -19.98 0.82 -6.43
CA ARG A 46 -20.97 0.57 -7.50
C ARG A 46 -21.49 1.87 -8.11
N ASN A 47 -21.85 2.83 -7.25
CA ASN A 47 -22.40 4.12 -7.67
C ASN A 47 -21.35 5.03 -8.31
N THR A 48 -20.14 5.07 -7.77
CA THR A 48 -19.10 6.02 -8.24
C THR A 48 -18.40 5.56 -9.51
N GLN A 49 -18.31 4.25 -9.75
CA GLN A 49 -17.62 3.68 -10.89
C GLN A 49 -18.53 3.37 -12.09
N GLY A 50 -19.86 3.51 -11.93
CA GLY A 50 -20.83 3.32 -13.01
C GLY A 50 -21.00 1.85 -13.39
N VAL A 51 -21.32 0.99 -12.41
CA VAL A 51 -21.62 -0.42 -12.69
C VAL A 51 -22.78 -0.55 -13.69
N GLY A 52 -22.63 -1.45 -14.66
CA GLY A 52 -23.55 -1.64 -15.77
C GLY A 52 -23.37 -0.64 -16.90
N GLU A 53 -22.52 0.38 -16.77
CA GLU A 53 -22.22 1.27 -17.89
C GLU A 53 -21.19 0.64 -18.84
N PRO A 54 -21.15 1.08 -20.12
CA PRO A 54 -20.15 0.63 -21.07
C PRO A 54 -18.73 0.95 -20.64
N ILE A 55 -17.81 0.01 -20.92
CA ILE A 55 -16.37 0.16 -20.70
C ILE A 55 -15.61 -0.46 -21.88
N ASP A 56 -14.40 0.04 -22.11
CA ASP A 56 -13.51 -0.51 -23.12
C ASP A 56 -13.21 -1.99 -22.80
N ALA A 57 -13.23 -2.83 -23.83
CA ALA A 57 -13.14 -4.28 -23.67
C ALA A 57 -11.74 -4.74 -23.24
N ASP A 58 -10.73 -3.89 -23.44
CA ASP A 58 -9.37 -4.16 -23.02
C ASP A 58 -9.11 -3.84 -21.53
N VAL A 59 -10.06 -3.22 -20.82
CA VAL A 59 -10.00 -3.02 -19.37
C VAL A 59 -10.51 -4.29 -18.69
N ALA A 60 -9.63 -4.99 -18.00
CA ALA A 60 -9.97 -6.17 -17.22
C ALA A 60 -10.55 -5.79 -15.85
N LEU A 61 -9.90 -4.87 -15.13
CA LEU A 61 -10.29 -4.48 -13.76
C LEU A 61 -10.40 -2.96 -13.60
N VAL A 62 -11.41 -2.52 -12.85
CA VAL A 62 -11.47 -1.16 -12.30
C VAL A 62 -11.20 -1.24 -10.80
N VAL A 63 -10.00 -0.85 -10.38
CA VAL A 63 -9.59 -0.96 -8.97
C VAL A 63 -9.59 0.41 -8.30
N SER A 64 -10.44 0.55 -7.28
CA SER A 64 -10.63 1.84 -6.61
C SER A 64 -9.47 2.20 -5.69
N THR A 65 -9.08 3.47 -5.72
CA THR A 65 -8.07 4.03 -4.83
C THR A 65 -8.68 4.34 -3.46
N SER A 66 -7.84 4.36 -2.43
CA SER A 66 -8.22 4.76 -1.08
C SER A 66 -8.29 6.29 -0.92
N GLY A 67 -8.69 7.03 -1.96
CA GLY A 67 -8.46 8.47 -2.11
C GLY A 67 -8.83 9.30 -0.88
N SER A 68 -7.97 10.27 -0.53
CA SER A 68 -8.11 11.24 0.57
C SER A 68 -9.25 12.25 0.36
N THR A 69 -9.80 12.34 -0.86
CA THR A 69 -10.79 13.35 -1.27
C THR A 69 -12.24 12.89 -1.12
N GLY A 70 -12.51 11.79 -0.41
CA GLY A 70 -13.85 11.26 -0.13
C GLY A 70 -14.51 10.47 -1.29
N ARG A 71 -14.29 10.86 -2.56
CA ARG A 71 -14.77 10.09 -3.74
C ARG A 71 -13.65 9.20 -4.32
N PRO A 72 -13.81 7.86 -4.33
CA PRO A 72 -12.79 6.96 -4.85
C PRO A 72 -12.63 7.09 -6.37
N LYS A 73 -11.38 7.12 -6.84
CA LYS A 73 -11.05 7.07 -8.27
C LYS A 73 -10.81 5.60 -8.66
N GLY A 74 -11.36 5.15 -9.79
CA GLY A 74 -11.16 3.79 -10.29
C GLY A 74 -10.03 3.72 -11.30
N ALA A 75 -8.89 3.10 -10.95
CA ALA A 75 -7.82 2.85 -11.90
C ALA A 75 -8.27 1.77 -12.91
N GLN A 76 -8.24 2.10 -14.20
CA GLN A 76 -8.60 1.17 -15.29
C GLN A 76 -7.37 0.36 -15.70
N LEU A 77 -7.35 -0.91 -15.29
CA LEU A 77 -6.25 -1.85 -15.52
C LEU A 77 -6.61 -2.83 -16.63
N THR A 78 -5.72 -2.94 -17.60
CA THR A 78 -5.80 -3.94 -18.67
C THR A 78 -5.20 -5.27 -18.21
N SER A 79 -5.52 -6.36 -18.91
CA SER A 79 -4.87 -7.66 -18.69
C SER A 79 -3.35 -7.55 -18.79
N ALA A 80 -2.85 -6.79 -19.78
CA ALA A 80 -1.43 -6.56 -19.96
C ALA A 80 -0.79 -5.85 -18.74
N ASN A 81 -1.47 -4.89 -18.11
CA ASN A 81 -0.96 -4.24 -16.90
C ASN A 81 -0.82 -5.23 -15.74
N LEU A 82 -1.84 -6.07 -15.55
CA LEU A 82 -1.93 -7.03 -14.45
C LEU A 82 -0.87 -8.14 -14.61
N VAL A 83 -0.80 -8.75 -15.80
CA VAL A 83 0.17 -9.81 -16.12
C VAL A 83 1.60 -9.27 -16.09
N SER A 84 1.87 -8.08 -16.65
CA SER A 84 3.22 -7.49 -16.59
C SER A 84 3.70 -7.24 -15.16
N SER A 85 2.78 -6.86 -14.25
CA SER A 85 3.09 -6.70 -12.82
C SER A 85 3.40 -8.04 -12.15
N ALA A 86 2.65 -9.10 -12.49
CA ALA A 86 2.91 -10.45 -12.00
C ALA A 86 4.27 -10.97 -12.47
N ASP A 87 4.55 -10.93 -13.78
CA ASP A 87 5.82 -11.36 -14.38
C ASP A 87 7.02 -10.62 -13.78
N ALA A 88 6.93 -9.30 -13.70
CA ALA A 88 8.00 -8.48 -13.14
C ALA A 88 8.24 -8.77 -11.64
N THR A 89 7.18 -9.10 -10.90
CA THR A 89 7.28 -9.55 -9.50
C THR A 89 8.02 -10.89 -9.42
N HIS A 90 7.62 -11.90 -10.19
CA HIS A 90 8.29 -13.21 -10.21
C HIS A 90 9.76 -13.09 -10.63
N GLN A 91 10.05 -12.31 -11.67
CA GLN A 91 11.43 -12.09 -12.12
C GLN A 91 12.29 -11.46 -11.02
N PHE A 92 11.77 -10.45 -10.30
CA PHE A 92 12.49 -9.83 -9.18
C PHE A 92 12.70 -10.79 -8.01
N LEU A 93 11.68 -11.61 -7.69
CA LEU A 93 11.76 -12.61 -6.62
C LEU A 93 12.60 -13.85 -6.99
N GLY A 94 13.08 -13.92 -8.24
CA GLY A 94 13.92 -14.99 -8.76
C GLY A 94 13.16 -16.20 -9.30
N GLY A 95 11.84 -16.09 -9.47
CA GLY A 95 10.97 -17.10 -10.08
C GLY A 95 9.54 -17.08 -9.52
N GLU A 96 8.71 -17.95 -10.08
CA GLU A 96 7.36 -18.26 -9.62
C GLU A 96 7.35 -19.07 -8.31
N GLY A 97 6.17 -19.17 -7.69
CA GLY A 97 5.96 -20.00 -6.51
C GLY A 97 4.56 -19.83 -5.92
N GLN A 98 4.29 -20.57 -4.85
CA GLN A 98 3.03 -20.57 -4.13
C GLN A 98 2.88 -19.30 -3.28
N TRP A 99 1.69 -18.70 -3.34
CA TRP A 99 1.38 -17.52 -2.54
C TRP A 99 0.41 -17.82 -1.41
N LEU A 100 0.66 -17.21 -0.24
CA LEU A 100 -0.33 -17.08 0.81
C LEU A 100 -0.97 -15.68 0.73
N LEU A 101 -2.24 -15.62 0.34
CA LEU A 101 -3.07 -14.42 0.37
C LEU A 101 -3.43 -14.06 1.81
N ALA A 102 -2.75 -13.05 2.35
CA ALA A 102 -2.96 -12.53 3.71
C ALA A 102 -3.47 -11.07 3.72
N MET A 103 -3.95 -10.57 2.59
CA MET A 103 -4.52 -9.22 2.45
C MET A 103 -5.87 -9.28 1.71
N PRO A 104 -6.77 -8.29 1.88
CA PRO A 104 -8.08 -8.37 1.25
C PRO A 104 -7.96 -8.28 -0.28
N ALA A 105 -8.55 -9.25 -0.97
CA ALA A 105 -8.57 -9.34 -2.44
C ALA A 105 -9.56 -8.37 -3.11
N SER A 106 -10.20 -7.48 -2.36
CA SER A 106 -10.94 -6.33 -2.92
C SER A 106 -10.02 -5.14 -3.24
N TYR A 107 -8.77 -5.17 -2.78
CA TYR A 107 -7.73 -4.17 -3.09
C TYR A 107 -6.67 -4.76 -4.01
N ILE A 108 -5.98 -3.88 -4.77
CA ILE A 108 -4.97 -4.28 -5.76
C ILE A 108 -3.88 -5.19 -5.18
N ALA A 109 -3.52 -5.00 -3.91
CA ALA A 109 -2.44 -5.75 -3.29
C ALA A 109 -2.83 -7.23 -3.05
N GLY A 110 -4.09 -7.51 -2.67
CA GLY A 110 -4.61 -8.87 -2.59
C GLY A 110 -4.95 -9.45 -3.97
N LEU A 111 -5.53 -8.65 -4.87
CA LEU A 111 -5.80 -9.08 -6.26
C LEU A 111 -4.54 -9.55 -6.96
N GLN A 112 -3.42 -8.84 -6.80
CA GLN A 112 -2.18 -9.23 -7.46
C GLN A 112 -1.58 -10.52 -6.91
N VAL A 113 -1.92 -10.94 -5.69
CA VAL A 113 -1.55 -12.29 -5.24
C VAL A 113 -2.29 -13.34 -6.08
N LEU A 114 -3.58 -13.15 -6.34
CA LEU A 114 -4.37 -14.06 -7.17
C LEU A 114 -3.91 -14.03 -8.63
N VAL A 115 -3.66 -12.85 -9.20
CA VAL A 115 -3.17 -12.72 -10.59
C VAL A 115 -1.81 -13.39 -10.76
N ARG A 116 -0.87 -13.21 -9.82
CA ARG A 116 0.43 -13.90 -9.85
C ARG A 116 0.27 -15.42 -9.82
N SER A 117 -0.65 -15.90 -9.01
CA SER A 117 -0.96 -17.33 -8.89
C SER A 117 -1.52 -17.89 -10.19
N LEU A 118 -2.45 -17.18 -10.84
CA LEU A 118 -2.98 -17.52 -12.16
C LEU A 118 -1.90 -17.53 -13.24
N VAL A 119 -1.03 -16.52 -13.27
CA VAL A 119 0.08 -16.44 -14.23
C VAL A 119 1.09 -17.58 -14.05
N ALA A 120 1.38 -17.96 -12.80
CA ALA A 120 2.25 -19.09 -12.49
C ALA A 120 1.57 -20.46 -12.71
N GLY A 121 0.25 -20.51 -12.90
CA GLY A 121 -0.51 -21.76 -12.93
C GLY A 121 -0.50 -22.52 -11.60
N VAL A 122 -0.37 -21.80 -10.48
CA VAL A 122 -0.26 -22.36 -9.13
C VAL A 122 -1.36 -21.77 -8.27
N GLU A 123 -2.21 -22.61 -7.68
CA GLU A 123 -3.28 -22.12 -6.80
C GLU A 123 -2.71 -21.55 -5.47
N PRO A 124 -3.17 -20.38 -5.01
CA PRO A 124 -2.70 -19.82 -3.74
C PRO A 124 -3.46 -20.38 -2.54
N GLU A 125 -2.83 -20.37 -1.37
CA GLU A 125 -3.55 -20.50 -0.09
C GLU A 125 -4.02 -19.11 0.39
N PHE A 126 -4.94 -19.07 1.35
CA PHE A 126 -5.41 -17.82 1.93
C PHE A 126 -5.62 -17.89 3.44
N VAL A 127 -5.72 -16.73 4.07
CA VAL A 127 -6.14 -16.53 5.46
C VAL A 127 -7.55 -15.93 5.44
N ASP A 128 -8.46 -16.44 6.27
CA ASP A 128 -9.77 -15.81 6.49
C ASP A 128 -9.58 -14.45 7.18
N LEU A 129 -9.92 -13.38 6.46
CA LEU A 129 -9.76 -12.01 6.95
C LEU A 129 -11.06 -11.40 7.48
N SER A 130 -12.15 -12.17 7.57
CA SER A 130 -13.46 -11.67 8.04
C SER A 130 -13.43 -11.17 9.48
N GLN A 131 -12.48 -11.65 10.28
CA GLN A 131 -12.21 -11.21 11.65
C GLN A 131 -10.83 -10.51 11.77
N GLY A 132 -10.30 -10.05 10.64
CA GLY A 132 -8.97 -9.45 10.54
C GLY A 132 -7.83 -10.48 10.60
N PHE A 133 -6.60 -9.97 10.53
CA PHE A 133 -5.40 -10.81 10.45
C PHE A 133 -5.07 -11.47 11.81
N ARG A 134 -5.07 -12.80 11.86
CA ARG A 134 -4.74 -13.60 13.05
C ARG A 134 -3.45 -14.40 12.83
N VAL A 135 -2.50 -14.23 13.74
CA VAL A 135 -1.15 -14.82 13.61
C VAL A 135 -1.20 -16.35 13.62
N ALA A 136 -2.01 -16.96 14.48
CA ALA A 136 -2.13 -18.42 14.57
C ALA A 136 -2.63 -19.05 13.26
N GLU A 137 -3.62 -18.42 12.60
CA GLU A 137 -4.11 -18.89 11.31
C GLU A 137 -3.08 -18.69 10.20
N PHE A 138 -2.49 -17.49 10.13
CA PHE A 138 -1.40 -17.20 9.20
C PHE A 138 -0.26 -18.22 9.33
N ALA A 139 0.15 -18.56 10.56
CA ALA A 139 1.19 -19.53 10.82
C ALA A 139 0.80 -20.96 10.43
N ALA A 140 -0.44 -21.37 10.70
CA ALA A 140 -0.95 -22.67 10.28
C ALA A 140 -0.95 -22.80 8.74
N ARG A 141 -1.43 -21.77 8.03
CA ARG A 141 -1.45 -21.73 6.56
C ARG A 141 -0.05 -21.66 5.96
N ALA A 142 0.85 -20.86 6.54
CA ALA A 142 2.25 -20.80 6.12
C ALA A 142 2.96 -22.16 6.26
N ARG A 143 2.71 -22.91 7.34
CA ARG A 143 3.24 -24.26 7.53
C ARG A 143 2.69 -25.26 6.52
N ALA A 144 1.39 -25.19 6.23
CA ALA A 144 0.76 -26.04 5.21
C ALA A 144 1.36 -25.77 3.81
N LEU A 145 1.52 -24.49 3.45
CA LEU A 145 2.14 -24.08 2.19
C LEU A 145 3.60 -24.55 2.11
N ALA A 146 4.39 -24.33 3.15
CA ALA A 146 5.80 -24.73 3.18
C ALA A 146 6.01 -26.26 3.08
N ALA A 147 5.03 -27.06 3.50
CA ALA A 147 5.09 -28.51 3.42
C ALA A 147 5.03 -29.04 1.99
N THR A 148 4.62 -28.24 1.00
CA THR A 148 4.67 -28.61 -0.43
C THR A 148 6.10 -28.67 -0.97
N GLY A 149 7.06 -28.03 -0.29
CA GLY A 149 8.46 -27.95 -0.71
C GLY A 149 8.73 -26.90 -1.80
N GLU A 150 7.70 -26.17 -2.24
CA GLU A 150 7.82 -25.12 -3.24
C GLU A 150 8.24 -23.77 -2.64
N ARG A 151 8.62 -22.84 -3.51
CA ARG A 151 8.91 -21.45 -3.10
C ARG A 151 7.63 -20.80 -2.62
N CYS A 152 7.64 -20.28 -1.40
CA CYS A 152 6.48 -19.63 -0.80
C CYS A 152 6.68 -18.12 -0.72
N TYR A 153 5.63 -17.36 -1.06
CA TYR A 153 5.60 -15.90 -0.97
C TYR A 153 4.35 -15.42 -0.22
N THR A 154 4.43 -14.26 0.40
CA THR A 154 3.24 -13.58 0.95
C THR A 154 3.41 -12.07 0.86
N SER A 155 2.30 -11.34 0.95
CA SER A 155 2.28 -9.89 1.01
C SER A 155 1.55 -9.46 2.27
N LEU A 156 2.12 -8.49 2.99
CA LEU A 156 1.62 -7.97 4.26
C LEU A 156 1.65 -6.44 4.28
N THR A 157 0.82 -5.84 5.13
CA THR A 157 0.99 -4.44 5.53
C THR A 157 2.05 -4.32 6.64
N PRO A 158 2.60 -3.11 6.89
CA PRO A 158 3.51 -2.89 8.01
C PRO A 158 2.94 -3.33 9.37
N MET A 159 1.64 -3.13 9.60
CA MET A 159 0.99 -3.55 10.84
C MET A 159 0.86 -5.07 10.97
N GLN A 160 0.58 -5.77 9.86
CA GLN A 160 0.54 -7.24 9.87
C GLN A 160 1.93 -7.82 10.14
N LEU A 161 2.98 -7.25 9.52
CA LEU A 161 4.37 -7.62 9.84
C LEU A 161 4.67 -7.40 11.33
N ALA A 162 4.33 -6.24 11.89
CA ALA A 162 4.53 -5.94 13.30
C ALA A 162 3.81 -6.94 14.22
N LYS A 163 2.55 -7.27 13.91
CA LYS A 163 1.75 -8.24 14.67
C LYS A 163 2.31 -9.66 14.58
N ALA A 164 2.83 -10.07 13.44
CA ALA A 164 3.47 -11.38 13.31
C ALA A 164 4.81 -11.45 14.06
N LEU A 165 5.64 -10.39 13.98
CA LEU A 165 6.92 -10.31 14.68
C LEU A 165 6.79 -10.19 16.21
N SER A 166 5.59 -9.90 16.74
CA SER A 166 5.37 -9.82 18.20
C SER A 166 5.19 -11.18 18.88
N THR A 167 5.26 -12.29 18.14
CA THR A 167 5.10 -13.66 18.68
C THR A 167 6.12 -14.60 18.07
N LEU A 168 6.56 -15.62 18.83
CA LEU A 168 7.49 -16.63 18.30
C LEU A 168 6.89 -17.38 17.11
N GLU A 169 5.63 -17.80 17.20
CA GLU A 169 4.92 -18.50 16.13
C GLU A 169 4.87 -17.67 14.83
N GLY A 170 4.57 -16.38 14.93
CA GLY A 170 4.53 -15.49 13.75
C GLY A 170 5.91 -15.28 13.13
N ILE A 171 6.98 -15.17 13.94
CA ILE A 171 8.36 -15.10 13.44
C ILE A 171 8.74 -16.39 12.70
N GLU A 172 8.42 -17.55 13.27
CA GLU A 172 8.68 -18.84 12.64
C GLU A 172 7.93 -18.99 11.31
N ALA A 173 6.66 -18.58 11.27
CA ALA A 173 5.88 -18.56 10.04
C ALA A 173 6.46 -17.64 8.97
N LEU A 174 6.86 -16.42 9.34
CA LEU A 174 7.47 -15.46 8.42
C LEU A 174 8.77 -15.97 7.78
N ARG A 175 9.55 -16.77 8.52
CA ARG A 175 10.80 -17.39 8.02
C ARG A 175 10.58 -18.47 6.97
N LEU A 176 9.37 -19.01 6.85
CA LEU A 176 9.03 -20.02 5.83
C LEU A 176 8.96 -19.41 4.43
N PHE A 177 8.71 -18.10 4.33
CA PHE A 177 8.57 -17.43 3.05
C PHE A 177 9.93 -17.06 2.46
N ARG A 178 10.10 -17.35 1.17
CA ARG A 178 11.27 -16.92 0.40
C ARG A 178 11.36 -15.39 0.33
N ALA A 179 10.22 -14.70 0.34
CA ALA A 179 10.11 -13.26 0.50
C ALA A 179 8.74 -12.88 1.08
N VAL A 180 8.74 -11.87 1.96
CA VAL A 180 7.54 -11.22 2.50
C VAL A 180 7.48 -9.81 1.91
N LEU A 181 6.58 -9.59 0.95
CA LEU A 181 6.38 -8.25 0.39
C LEU A 181 5.66 -7.38 1.41
N VAL A 182 6.19 -6.20 1.71
CA VAL A 182 5.58 -5.26 2.67
C VAL A 182 5.31 -3.93 2.01
N GLY A 183 4.06 -3.48 2.03
CA GLY A 183 3.67 -2.29 1.30
C GLY A 183 2.35 -1.67 1.73
N GLY A 184 1.89 -0.70 0.94
CA GLY A 184 0.66 0.04 1.19
C GLY A 184 0.82 1.23 2.15
N ALA A 185 1.90 1.28 2.92
CA ALA A 185 2.30 2.42 3.74
C ALA A 185 3.82 2.42 3.97
N ALA A 186 4.36 3.55 4.42
CA ALA A 186 5.75 3.60 4.89
C ALA A 186 5.94 2.60 6.04
N THR A 187 7.04 1.86 6.03
CA THR A 187 7.34 0.86 7.05
C THR A 187 8.32 1.44 8.06
N ASN A 188 8.03 1.27 9.36
CA ASN A 188 8.92 1.72 10.42
C ASN A 188 10.34 1.13 10.23
N PRO A 189 11.40 1.95 10.14
CA PRO A 189 12.77 1.46 9.95
C PRO A 189 13.25 0.52 11.05
N THR A 190 12.78 0.72 12.28
CA THR A 190 13.07 -0.16 13.42
C THR A 190 12.44 -1.53 13.24
N LEU A 191 11.20 -1.59 12.72
CA LEU A 191 10.54 -2.85 12.38
C LEU A 191 11.30 -3.62 11.30
N LEU A 192 11.79 -2.93 10.26
CA LEU A 192 12.60 -3.55 9.20
C LEU A 192 13.93 -4.10 9.74
N ARG A 193 14.59 -3.37 10.66
CA ARG A 193 15.80 -3.86 11.34
C ARG A 193 15.50 -5.11 12.16
N SER A 194 14.45 -5.10 12.98
CA SER A 194 14.04 -6.28 13.78
C SER A 194 13.74 -7.49 12.90
N ALA A 195 13.03 -7.30 11.77
CA ALA A 195 12.75 -8.37 10.82
C ALA A 195 14.05 -8.98 10.27
N ARG A 196 15.02 -8.14 9.89
CA ARG A 196 16.33 -8.57 9.40
C ARG A 196 17.12 -9.33 10.46
N ASP A 197 17.18 -8.84 11.69
CA ASP A 197 17.87 -9.49 12.80
C ASP A 197 17.25 -10.87 13.12
N LEU A 198 15.93 -10.97 12.94
CA LEU A 198 15.18 -12.22 13.04
C LEU A 198 15.22 -13.07 11.77
N ARG A 199 16.03 -12.71 10.76
CA ARG A 199 16.19 -13.46 9.49
C ARG A 199 14.88 -13.65 8.70
N VAL A 200 13.96 -12.70 8.80
CA VAL A 200 12.78 -12.62 7.93
C VAL A 200 13.17 -11.84 6.67
N ASN A 201 12.95 -12.44 5.49
CA ASN A 201 13.28 -11.79 4.23
C ASN A 201 12.16 -10.82 3.79
N VAL A 202 12.16 -9.62 4.37
CA VAL A 202 11.23 -8.54 4.00
C VAL A 202 11.72 -7.83 2.74
N VAL A 203 10.81 -7.63 1.79
CA VAL A 203 11.00 -6.79 0.60
C VAL A 203 10.00 -5.65 0.67
N THR A 204 10.49 -4.42 0.78
CA THR A 204 9.61 -3.24 0.81
C THR A 204 9.10 -2.92 -0.59
N THR A 205 7.84 -2.53 -0.71
CA THR A 205 7.20 -2.29 -2.01
C THR A 205 6.56 -0.90 -2.05
N TYR A 206 6.71 -0.24 -3.19
CA TYR A 206 6.09 1.04 -3.50
C TYR A 206 5.31 0.94 -4.82
N GLY A 207 4.10 1.48 -4.81
CA GLY A 207 3.14 1.45 -5.91
C GLY A 207 1.72 1.69 -5.40
N SER A 208 0.75 1.59 -6.31
CA SER A 208 -0.65 1.91 -6.05
C SER A 208 -1.58 1.10 -6.98
N SER A 209 -2.89 1.39 -6.93
CA SER A 209 -3.86 0.79 -7.85
C SER A 209 -3.53 1.16 -9.30
N GLU A 210 -3.05 2.39 -9.52
CA GLU A 210 -2.66 2.94 -10.83
C GLU A 210 -1.42 2.27 -11.45
N THR A 211 -0.64 1.53 -10.67
CA THR A 211 0.54 0.79 -11.15
C THR A 211 0.36 -0.72 -11.10
N ALA A 212 -0.90 -1.17 -11.04
CA ALA A 212 -1.26 -2.57 -10.88
C ALA A 212 -0.55 -3.24 -9.68
N GLY A 213 -0.41 -2.52 -8.56
CA GLY A 213 0.30 -2.98 -7.37
C GLY A 213 1.71 -2.38 -7.25
N GLY A 214 2.59 -3.04 -6.50
CA GLY A 214 3.96 -2.55 -6.32
C GLY A 214 4.75 -2.58 -7.62
N CYS A 215 5.45 -1.50 -7.96
CA CYS A 215 6.29 -1.37 -9.16
C CYS A 215 7.75 -1.00 -8.85
N VAL A 216 8.05 -0.68 -7.59
CA VAL A 216 9.41 -0.41 -7.08
C VAL A 216 9.62 -1.19 -5.79
N TYR A 217 10.61 -2.09 -5.76
CA TYR A 217 10.88 -3.00 -4.65
C TYR A 217 12.26 -2.70 -4.06
N ASP A 218 12.34 -2.47 -2.75
CA ASP A 218 13.56 -2.01 -2.05
C ASP A 218 14.23 -0.80 -2.75
N GLY A 219 13.39 0.14 -3.19
CA GLY A 219 13.80 1.32 -3.95
C GLY A 219 14.16 1.06 -5.41
N ARG A 220 14.21 -0.20 -5.87
CA ARG A 220 14.57 -0.55 -7.25
C ARG A 220 13.33 -0.71 -8.12
N PRO A 221 13.23 -0.05 -9.29
CA PRO A 221 12.16 -0.32 -10.23
C PRO A 221 12.14 -1.81 -10.62
N LEU A 222 10.96 -2.41 -10.66
CA LEU A 222 10.79 -3.76 -11.20
C LEU A 222 11.16 -3.80 -12.70
N PRO A 223 11.47 -4.97 -13.27
CA PRO A 223 11.69 -5.11 -14.71
C PRO A 223 10.57 -4.45 -15.54
N GLY A 224 10.96 -3.59 -16.48
CA GLY A 224 10.05 -2.81 -17.32
C GLY A 224 9.45 -1.55 -16.68
N ALA A 225 9.47 -1.43 -15.35
CA ALA A 225 9.07 -0.22 -14.66
C ALA A 225 10.12 0.89 -14.84
N LYS A 226 9.63 2.13 -14.92
CA LYS A 226 10.45 3.35 -15.06
C LYS A 226 10.10 4.31 -13.95
N VAL A 227 11.11 5.02 -13.45
CA VAL A 227 10.94 6.05 -12.43
C VAL A 227 11.68 7.31 -12.88
N ARG A 228 11.03 8.46 -12.73
CA ARG A 228 11.58 9.78 -13.01
C ARG A 228 11.18 10.74 -11.89
N ILE A 229 12.04 11.69 -11.59
CA ILE A 229 11.71 12.81 -10.70
C ILE A 229 11.56 14.09 -11.55
N ALA A 230 10.45 14.81 -11.39
CA ALA A 230 10.22 16.10 -12.04
C ALA A 230 9.69 17.12 -11.01
N GLY A 231 10.45 18.18 -10.73
CA GLY A 231 10.09 19.17 -9.72
C GLY A 231 9.87 18.56 -8.32
N GLY A 232 10.62 17.53 -7.97
CA GLY A 232 10.49 16.77 -6.71
C GLY A 232 9.36 15.74 -6.70
N ARG A 233 8.48 15.71 -7.71
CA ARG A 233 7.40 14.72 -7.85
C ARG A 233 7.93 13.42 -8.44
N ILE A 234 7.45 12.28 -7.94
CA ILE A 234 7.70 10.95 -8.51
C ILE A 234 6.76 10.71 -9.69
N LEU A 235 7.32 10.33 -10.83
CA LEU A 235 6.59 9.86 -12.01
C LEU A 235 6.95 8.41 -12.26
N LEU A 236 5.93 7.57 -12.43
CA LEU A 236 6.05 6.14 -12.65
C LEU A 236 5.65 5.82 -14.09
N GLY A 237 6.43 4.99 -14.76
CA GLY A 237 6.19 4.60 -16.15
C GLY A 237 6.35 3.10 -16.34
N GLY A 238 5.90 2.60 -17.49
CA GLY A 238 6.09 1.20 -17.88
C GLY A 238 4.78 0.45 -18.11
N PRO A 239 4.84 -0.86 -18.34
CA PRO A 239 3.70 -1.66 -18.78
C PRO A 239 2.65 -1.86 -17.68
N THR A 240 2.95 -1.55 -16.42
CA THR A 240 2.01 -1.70 -15.30
C THR A 240 1.12 -0.47 -15.08
N ILE A 241 1.34 0.62 -15.83
CA ILE A 241 0.59 1.87 -15.67
C ILE A 241 -0.83 1.72 -16.22
N ALA A 242 -1.81 2.05 -15.37
CA ALA A 242 -3.22 2.08 -15.72
C ALA A 242 -3.49 3.02 -16.90
N ARG A 243 -4.56 2.75 -17.66
CA ARG A 243 -5.00 3.60 -18.77
C ARG A 243 -5.40 5.01 -18.32
N GLY A 244 -5.84 5.12 -17.07
CA GLY A 244 -6.33 6.35 -16.47
C GLY A 244 -7.41 6.04 -15.45
N TYR A 245 -8.10 7.09 -15.00
CA TYR A 245 -9.21 6.95 -14.07
C TYR A 245 -10.56 6.82 -14.79
N ARG A 246 -11.38 5.88 -14.33
CA ARG A 246 -12.78 5.74 -14.71
C ARG A 246 -13.54 7.04 -14.38
N ASN A 247 -14.38 7.48 -15.31
CA ASN A 247 -15.21 8.69 -15.21
C ASN A 247 -14.43 10.02 -15.09
N LEU A 248 -13.11 10.00 -15.33
CA LEU A 248 -12.24 11.17 -15.28
C LEU A 248 -11.27 11.15 -16.49
N PRO A 249 -11.79 11.20 -17.74
CA PRO A 249 -10.94 11.23 -18.93
C PRO A 249 -10.06 12.48 -18.94
N GLY A 250 -8.79 12.34 -19.33
CA GLY A 250 -7.85 13.47 -19.40
C GLY A 250 -7.34 13.97 -18.04
N HIS A 251 -7.50 13.19 -16.97
CA HIS A 251 -6.96 13.55 -15.65
C HIS A 251 -5.45 13.80 -15.71
N GLU A 252 -4.98 14.90 -15.11
CA GLU A 252 -3.60 15.39 -15.19
C GLU A 252 -2.53 14.35 -14.81
N ALA A 253 -2.85 13.47 -13.85
CA ALA A 253 -1.99 12.37 -13.44
C ALA A 253 -1.58 11.42 -14.59
N PHE A 254 -2.34 11.38 -15.68
CA PHE A 254 -2.09 10.58 -16.88
C PHE A 254 -1.96 11.46 -18.14
N ALA A 255 -1.56 12.73 -17.99
CA ALA A 255 -1.41 13.65 -19.10
C ALA A 255 -0.32 13.21 -20.10
N GLU A 256 0.68 12.45 -19.64
CA GLU A 256 1.71 11.86 -20.47
C GLU A 256 1.43 10.36 -20.67
N PRO A 257 1.16 9.89 -21.91
CA PRO A 257 0.85 8.49 -22.17
C PRO A 257 1.93 7.54 -21.64
N GLY A 258 1.49 6.49 -20.94
CA GLY A 258 2.39 5.50 -20.34
C GLY A 258 3.11 5.96 -19.07
N TRP A 259 2.77 7.14 -18.55
CA TRP A 259 3.26 7.67 -17.28
C TRP A 259 2.13 8.04 -16.34
N PHE A 260 2.36 7.80 -15.05
CA PHE A 260 1.53 8.19 -13.94
C PHE A 260 2.29 9.18 -13.07
N ALA A 261 1.83 10.43 -13.03
CA ALA A 261 2.30 11.44 -12.12
C ALA A 261 1.65 11.23 -10.75
N THR A 262 2.43 10.72 -9.80
CA THR A 262 1.95 10.49 -8.44
C THR A 262 1.78 11.82 -7.72
N SER A 263 1.15 11.78 -6.55
CA SER A 263 1.15 12.91 -5.62
C SER A 263 2.21 12.70 -4.51
N ASP A 264 3.23 11.90 -4.79
CA ASP A 264 4.33 11.60 -3.89
C ASP A 264 5.58 12.37 -4.32
N ALA A 265 6.33 12.84 -3.33
CA ALA A 265 7.64 13.47 -3.48
C ALA A 265 8.74 12.46 -3.19
N GLY A 266 9.87 12.60 -3.88
CA GLY A 266 11.03 11.73 -3.66
C GLY A 266 12.25 12.11 -4.48
N SER A 267 13.28 11.29 -4.34
CA SER A 267 14.55 11.42 -5.05
C SER A 267 15.02 10.07 -5.57
N LEU A 268 15.86 10.11 -6.61
CA LEU A 268 16.62 8.96 -7.09
C LEU A 268 18.08 9.15 -6.69
N VAL A 269 18.62 8.23 -5.90
CA VAL A 269 20.03 8.21 -5.50
C VAL A 269 20.60 6.87 -5.95
N ASP A 270 21.58 6.89 -6.85
CA ASP A 270 22.20 5.69 -7.44
C ASP A 270 21.17 4.70 -8.04
N GLY A 271 20.11 5.22 -8.64
CA GLY A 271 19.03 4.43 -9.23
C GLY A 271 18.02 3.86 -8.23
N LEU A 272 18.19 4.14 -6.93
CA LEU A 272 17.25 3.78 -5.87
C LEU A 272 16.30 4.94 -5.58
N LEU A 273 15.00 4.65 -5.62
CA LEU A 273 13.94 5.58 -5.24
C LEU A 273 13.84 5.68 -3.73
N ALA A 274 13.96 6.91 -3.22
CA ALA A 274 13.59 7.27 -1.87
C ALA A 274 12.33 8.14 -1.90
N VAL A 275 11.24 7.65 -1.32
CA VAL A 275 9.99 8.43 -1.17
C VAL A 275 10.11 9.31 0.07
N SER A 276 9.96 10.63 -0.11
CA SER A 276 10.08 11.61 0.98
C SER A 276 8.74 11.89 1.67
N GLY A 277 7.63 11.71 0.97
CA GLY A 277 6.30 11.97 1.51
C GLY A 277 5.29 12.35 0.43
N ARG A 278 4.18 12.93 0.85
CA ARG A 278 3.10 13.36 -0.04
C ARG A 278 3.20 14.85 -0.35
N LEU A 279 3.00 15.21 -1.62
CA LEU A 279 2.99 16.61 -2.07
C LEU A 279 1.76 17.37 -1.56
N ASP A 280 0.64 16.67 -1.39
CA ASP A 280 -0.63 17.24 -0.89
C ASP A 280 -0.73 17.25 0.64
N ASN A 281 0.23 16.64 1.35
CA ASN A 281 0.32 16.70 2.82
C ASN A 281 1.31 17.76 3.32
N VAL A 282 1.96 18.51 2.43
CA VAL A 282 2.99 19.48 2.82
C VAL A 282 2.43 20.50 3.80
N ILE A 283 3.07 20.63 4.96
CA ILE A 283 2.78 21.65 5.95
C ILE A 283 3.56 22.90 5.58
N ASP A 284 2.87 24.04 5.44
CA ASP A 284 3.49 25.35 5.29
C ASP A 284 3.49 26.07 6.64
N SER A 285 4.65 26.13 7.29
CA SER A 285 4.82 26.78 8.59
C SER A 285 5.76 27.96 8.47
N GLY A 286 5.21 29.17 8.51
CA GLY A 286 5.96 30.41 8.37
C GLY A 286 6.65 30.58 7.01
N GLY A 287 6.08 30.00 5.94
CA GLY A 287 6.65 30.02 4.58
C GLY A 287 7.67 28.90 4.33
N LEU A 288 7.91 28.03 5.31
CA LEU A 288 8.80 26.87 5.19
C LEU A 288 7.98 25.59 5.03
N LYS A 289 8.34 24.81 4.01
CA LYS A 289 7.60 23.60 3.63
C LYS A 289 8.19 22.36 4.29
N LEU A 290 7.36 21.63 5.02
CA LEU A 290 7.70 20.35 5.64
C LEU A 290 6.83 19.24 5.03
N HIS A 291 7.45 18.18 4.54
CA HIS A 291 6.75 16.91 4.36
C HIS A 291 6.59 16.25 5.74
N PRO A 292 5.36 16.02 6.22
CA PRO A 292 5.15 15.39 7.54
C PRO A 292 5.89 14.08 7.70
N GLU A 293 5.95 13.29 6.62
CA GLU A 293 6.60 11.98 6.58
C GLU A 293 8.10 12.04 6.91
N VAL A 294 8.77 13.17 6.68
CA VAL A 294 10.18 13.37 7.07
C VAL A 294 10.32 13.35 8.59
N LEU A 295 9.45 14.09 9.28
CA LEU A 295 9.47 14.17 10.73
C LEU A 295 8.91 12.89 11.38
N GLU A 296 7.91 12.27 10.77
CA GLU A 296 7.42 10.96 11.21
C GLU A 296 8.53 9.90 11.15
N ASN A 297 9.27 9.83 10.04
CA ASN A 297 10.39 8.90 9.90
C ASN A 297 11.52 9.19 10.89
N PHE A 298 11.74 10.46 11.25
CA PHE A 298 12.64 10.84 12.34
C PHE A 298 12.12 10.30 13.68
N MET A 299 10.86 10.58 14.03
CA MET A 299 10.24 10.14 15.27
C MET A 299 10.23 8.61 15.43
N LEU A 300 10.00 7.85 14.34
CA LEU A 300 10.01 6.38 14.36
C LEU A 300 11.38 5.77 14.67
N ARG A 301 12.46 6.57 14.64
CA ARG A 301 13.81 6.14 15.05
C ARG A 301 14.07 6.34 16.54
N ILE A 302 13.22 7.10 17.24
CA ILE A 302 13.32 7.33 18.67
C ILE A 302 12.89 6.05 19.41
N PRO A 303 13.73 5.50 20.32
CA PRO A 303 13.38 4.31 21.08
C PRO A 303 12.04 4.48 21.82
N GLY A 304 11.16 3.48 21.69
CA GLY A 304 9.85 3.49 22.32
C GLY A 304 8.73 4.08 21.46
N VAL A 305 9.01 4.77 20.36
CA VAL A 305 7.97 5.23 19.41
C VAL A 305 7.58 4.09 18.46
N THR A 306 6.30 3.73 18.42
CA THR A 306 5.80 2.62 17.60
C THR A 306 5.08 3.09 16.33
N ALA A 307 4.38 4.22 16.40
CA ALA A 307 3.79 4.92 15.26
C ALA A 307 3.80 6.43 15.52
N ALA A 308 3.84 7.24 14.45
CA ALA A 308 3.81 8.69 14.53
C ALA A 308 3.02 9.26 13.35
N CYS A 309 2.31 10.36 13.59
CA CYS A 309 1.59 11.15 12.60
C CYS A 309 1.83 12.62 12.87
N VAL A 310 2.35 13.34 11.87
CA VAL A 310 2.60 14.77 11.90
C VAL A 310 1.55 15.46 11.05
N VAL A 311 0.96 16.54 11.56
CA VAL A 311 -0.10 17.29 10.91
C VAL A 311 0.15 18.79 11.03
N GLY A 312 -0.32 19.52 10.02
CA GLY A 312 -0.36 20.99 10.06
C GLY A 312 -1.72 21.42 10.59
N VAL A 313 -1.73 22.19 11.67
CA VAL A 313 -2.95 22.76 12.28
C VAL A 313 -2.94 24.25 12.02
N ALA A 314 -4.09 24.84 11.69
CA ALA A 314 -4.18 26.26 11.41
C ALA A 314 -3.61 27.11 12.56
N ASP A 315 -2.81 28.11 12.22
CA ASP A 315 -2.15 29.01 13.18
C ASP A 315 -2.11 30.43 12.59
N GLU A 316 -2.54 31.43 13.35
CA GLU A 316 -2.67 32.81 12.86
C GLU A 316 -1.32 33.42 12.43
N ARG A 317 -0.21 33.00 13.04
CA ARG A 317 1.12 33.58 12.78
C ARG A 317 1.91 32.77 11.77
N LEU A 318 1.80 31.45 11.83
CA LEU A 318 2.58 30.54 11.00
C LEU A 318 1.84 30.09 9.74
N GLY A 319 0.55 30.39 9.61
CA GLY A 319 -0.33 29.75 8.64
C GLY A 319 -0.72 28.35 9.13
N GLN A 320 0.28 27.48 9.29
CA GLN A 320 0.13 26.21 9.99
C GLN A 320 1.21 26.04 11.07
N ARG A 321 0.82 25.59 12.26
CA ARG A 321 1.73 25.06 13.28
C ARG A 321 1.89 23.55 13.08
N ILE A 322 3.11 23.05 13.23
CA ILE A 322 3.42 21.63 13.14
C ILE A 322 3.00 20.96 14.46
N CYS A 323 2.17 19.92 14.39
CA CYS A 323 1.75 19.11 15.53
C CYS A 323 2.08 17.64 15.27
N ALA A 324 2.37 16.88 16.33
CA ALA A 324 2.73 15.46 16.22
C ALA A 324 1.95 14.60 17.22
N ALA A 325 1.28 13.56 16.74
CA ALA A 325 0.69 12.52 17.58
C ALA A 325 1.51 11.23 17.42
N TYR A 326 1.79 10.52 18.50
CA TYR A 326 2.53 9.26 18.45
C TYR A 326 1.97 8.22 19.43
N THR A 327 2.26 6.94 19.15
CA THR A 327 1.99 5.80 20.04
C THR A 327 3.30 5.19 20.52
N GLY A 328 3.27 4.51 21.66
CA GLY A 328 4.39 3.73 22.18
C GLY A 328 4.72 4.06 23.63
N SER A 329 5.89 3.62 24.08
CA SER A 329 6.38 3.77 25.46
C SER A 329 7.42 4.88 25.62
N ALA A 330 7.77 5.60 24.55
CA ALA A 330 8.70 6.71 24.63
C ALA A 330 8.13 7.81 25.54
N GLU A 331 8.96 8.36 26.42
CA GLU A 331 8.58 9.50 27.24
C GLU A 331 8.69 10.80 26.42
N LEU A 332 7.83 11.78 26.72
CA LEU A 332 7.84 13.06 26.03
C LEU A 332 9.20 13.78 26.15
N ALA A 333 9.90 13.63 27.28
CA ALA A 333 11.25 14.18 27.46
C ALA A 333 12.24 13.64 26.41
N SER A 334 12.24 12.32 26.15
CA SER A 334 13.11 11.72 25.14
C SER A 334 12.82 12.21 23.72
N LEU A 335 11.56 12.53 23.41
CA LEU A 335 11.20 13.16 22.14
C LEU A 335 11.76 14.59 22.05
N MET A 336 11.62 15.37 23.13
CA MET A 336 12.13 16.74 23.17
C MET A 336 13.65 16.79 23.02
N ASP A 337 14.38 15.88 23.69
CA ASP A 337 15.83 15.75 23.55
C ASP A 337 16.21 15.41 22.10
N ALA A 338 15.52 14.46 21.47
CA ALA A 338 15.76 14.11 20.07
C ALA A 338 15.47 15.29 19.12
N PHE A 339 14.44 16.10 19.40
CA PHE A 339 14.10 17.26 18.58
C PHE A 339 15.15 18.38 18.64
N GLU A 340 16.10 18.36 19.57
CA GLU A 340 17.23 19.30 19.56
C GLU A 340 18.13 19.13 18.32
N GLU A 341 18.12 17.94 17.70
CA GLU A 341 18.85 17.67 16.45
C GLU A 341 18.16 18.26 15.21
N LEU A 342 16.90 18.68 15.32
CA LEU A 342 16.14 19.24 14.21
C LEU A 342 16.39 20.74 14.02
N PRO A 343 16.30 21.24 12.78
CA PRO A 343 16.14 22.67 12.57
C PRO A 343 14.97 23.20 13.41
N ARG A 344 15.18 24.28 14.19
CA ARG A 344 14.19 24.82 15.14
C ARG A 344 12.78 25.05 14.57
N TRP A 345 12.69 25.34 13.27
CA TRP A 345 11.42 25.56 12.60
C TRP A 345 10.61 24.27 12.37
N GLN A 346 11.26 23.10 12.28
CA GLN A 346 10.62 21.79 12.10
C GLN A 346 10.12 21.18 13.41
N VAL A 347 10.59 21.68 14.56
CA VAL A 347 10.19 21.17 15.88
C VAL A 347 8.68 21.39 16.07
N PRO A 348 7.90 20.31 16.36
CA PRO A 348 6.48 20.40 16.63
C PRO A 348 6.18 21.41 17.74
N LYS A 349 5.11 22.19 17.57
CA LYS A 349 4.60 23.13 18.57
C LYS A 349 3.73 22.42 19.61
N GLU A 350 3.18 21.26 19.27
CA GLU A 350 2.42 20.42 20.18
C GLU A 350 2.68 18.94 19.86
N VAL A 351 2.85 18.13 20.91
CA VAL A 351 3.12 16.68 20.79
C VAL A 351 2.17 15.94 21.72
N LYS A 352 1.44 14.95 21.20
CA LYS A 352 0.51 14.12 21.97
C LYS A 352 0.91 12.65 21.90
N VAL A 353 0.98 11.99 23.05
CA VAL A 353 0.96 10.53 23.11
C VAL A 353 -0.50 10.07 23.10
N VAL A 354 -0.84 9.14 22.20
CA VAL A 354 -2.21 8.61 22.05
C VAL A 354 -2.20 7.10 22.21
N PRO A 355 -3.30 6.49 22.70
CA PRO A 355 -3.38 5.04 22.83
C PRO A 355 -3.36 4.33 21.46
N ALA A 356 -3.93 4.96 20.44
CA ALA A 356 -3.90 4.49 19.05
C ALA A 356 -4.06 5.67 18.09
N LEU A 357 -3.45 5.58 16.90
CA LEU A 357 -3.73 6.51 15.81
C LEU A 357 -5.01 6.08 15.06
N PRO A 358 -5.90 7.01 14.69
CA PRO A 358 -6.99 6.77 13.75
C PRO A 358 -6.50 6.15 12.43
N LEU A 359 -7.26 5.21 11.85
CA LEU A 359 -6.86 4.48 10.64
C LEU A 359 -7.95 4.51 9.55
N LEU A 360 -7.53 4.48 8.28
CA LEU A 360 -8.32 4.29 7.06
C LEU A 360 -8.05 2.91 6.43
N GLY A 361 -9.10 2.23 5.97
CA GLY A 361 -9.01 1.02 5.14
C GLY A 361 -8.06 -0.05 5.72
N PRO A 362 -7.15 -0.64 4.91
CA PRO A 362 -6.24 -1.72 5.36
C PRO A 362 -5.10 -1.24 6.28
N GLY A 363 -5.29 -0.15 7.03
CA GLY A 363 -4.36 0.26 8.08
C GLY A 363 -3.49 1.49 7.82
N LYS A 364 -3.91 2.39 6.93
CA LYS A 364 -3.26 3.69 6.75
C LYS A 364 -3.69 4.64 7.86
N VAL A 365 -2.85 5.57 8.32
CA VAL A 365 -3.28 6.56 9.32
C VAL A 365 -4.27 7.56 8.70
N ASP A 366 -5.36 7.86 9.42
CA ASP A 366 -6.29 8.93 9.07
C ASP A 366 -5.76 10.27 9.59
N ARG A 367 -5.08 11.02 8.72
CA ARG A 367 -4.50 12.33 9.08
C ARG A 367 -5.56 13.36 9.46
N ALA A 368 -6.75 13.33 8.84
CA ALA A 368 -7.80 14.30 9.13
C ALA A 368 -8.32 14.11 10.55
N ALA A 369 -8.60 12.86 10.93
CA ALA A 369 -8.98 12.52 12.30
C ALA A 369 -7.85 12.81 13.31
N VAL A 370 -6.57 12.68 12.93
CA VAL A 370 -5.45 13.10 13.79
C VAL A 370 -5.40 14.61 13.95
N THR A 371 -5.70 15.40 12.92
CA THR A 371 -5.76 16.87 13.01
C THR A 371 -6.79 17.33 14.04
N GLU A 372 -7.94 16.66 14.14
CA GLU A 372 -8.99 16.96 15.14
C GLU A 372 -8.55 16.72 16.59
N LEU A 373 -7.42 16.06 16.81
CA LEU A 373 -6.85 15.90 18.15
C LEU A 373 -6.17 17.17 18.66
N PHE A 374 -5.96 18.20 17.83
CA PHE A 374 -5.22 19.44 18.12
C PHE A 374 -6.06 20.68 17.88
#